data_AF-A0A7W8XSI7-F1
#
_entry.id   AF-A0A7W8XSI7-F1
#
_cell.length_a   1.000
_cell.length_b   1.000
_cell.length_c   1.000
_cell.angle_alpha   90.00
_cell.angle_beta   90.00
_cell.angle_gamma   90.00
#
_symmetry.space_group_name_H-M   'P 1'
#
loop_
_entity.id
_entity.type
_entity.pdbx_description
1 polymer ?
#
loop_
_entity_poly.entity_id
_entity_poly.type
_entity_poly.pdbx_seq_one_letter_code
_entity_poly.pdbx_strand_id
1 'polypeptide(L)'
;MRSTQQFSVTLPTEMAQMVKSKVSSGEYASESEVIRDGLRALQARDKALETWLRTEVVAAATELTADPSKGRTPEQVLASLKAGTERQMQAR
;
A
#
# COMPACT_ATOMS: atom_id res chain seq x y z
N MET A 1 -16.10 -21.60 -22.31
CA MET A 1 -14.69 -21.11 -22.27
C MET A 1 -14.17 -21.29 -20.84
N ARG A 2 -12.94 -21.76 -20.62
CA ARG A 2 -12.38 -21.86 -19.26
C ARG A 2 -11.96 -20.47 -18.78
N SER A 3 -12.29 -20.11 -17.53
CA SER A 3 -11.95 -18.82 -16.91
C SER A 3 -10.65 -18.85 -16.10
N THR A 4 -9.95 -19.99 -16.09
CA THR A 4 -8.73 -20.22 -15.32
C THR A 4 -7.63 -20.83 -16.19
N GLN A 5 -6.39 -20.39 -15.98
CA GLN A 5 -5.19 -20.92 -16.59
C GLN A 5 -4.27 -21.50 -15.50
N GLN A 6 -3.69 -22.68 -15.74
CA GLN A 6 -2.75 -23.30 -14.81
C GLN A 6 -1.34 -22.72 -15.02
N PHE A 7 -0.64 -22.49 -13.91
CA PHE A 7 0.76 -22.08 -13.88
C PHE A 7 1.57 -23.04 -13.02
N SER A 8 2.82 -23.28 -13.40
CA SER A 8 3.82 -23.92 -12.56
C SER A 8 4.83 -22.87 -12.14
N VAL A 9 5.02 -22.70 -10.83
CA VAL A 9 5.92 -21.70 -10.25
C VAL A 9 6.83 -22.35 -9.22
N THR A 10 8.09 -21.96 -9.23
CA THR A 10 9.05 -22.40 -8.21
C THR A 10 9.07 -21.37 -7.10
N LEU A 11 8.81 -21.80 -5.86
CA LEU A 11 8.89 -20.97 -4.68
C LEU A 11 10.14 -21.35 -3.86
N PRO A 12 10.75 -20.38 -3.14
CA PRO A 12 11.68 -20.72 -2.06
C PRO A 12 11.03 -21.70 -1.07
N THR A 13 11.83 -22.61 -0.52
CA THR A 13 11.34 -23.69 0.37
C THR A 13 10.49 -23.16 1.52
N GLU A 14 10.90 -22.04 2.13
CA GLU A 14 10.17 -21.41 3.23
C GLU A 14 8.77 -20.92 2.80
N MET A 15 8.67 -20.32 1.61
CA MET A 15 7.38 -19.87 1.07
C MET A 15 6.49 -21.03 0.68
N ALA A 16 7.06 -22.09 0.09
CA ALA A 16 6.31 -23.32 -0.19
C ALA A 16 5.77 -23.94 1.11
N GLN A 17 6.57 -23.96 2.18
CA GLN A 17 6.13 -24.44 3.48
C GLN A 17 5.02 -23.56 4.07
N MET A 18 5.13 -22.24 3.93
CA MET A 18 4.09 -21.30 4.37
C MET A 18 2.75 -21.58 3.68
N VAL A 19 2.75 -21.75 2.36
CA VAL A 19 1.55 -22.08 1.58
C VAL A 19 0.97 -23.42 2.03
N LYS A 20 1.81 -24.45 2.20
CA LYS A 20 1.36 -25.76 2.70
C LYS A 20 0.75 -25.67 4.10
N SER A 21 1.37 -24.94 5.01
CA SER A 21 0.87 -24.76 6.38
C SER A 21 -0.52 -24.14 6.38
N LYS A 22 -0.76 -23.12 5.56
CA LYS A 22 -2.07 -22.45 5.40
C LYS A 22 -3.17 -23.38 4.87
N VAL A 23 -2.82 -24.32 3.99
CA VAL A 23 -3.79 -25.32 3.50
C VAL A 23 -4.02 -26.38 4.56
N SER A 24 -2.96 -26.89 5.19
CA SER A 24 -3.08 -27.94 6.22
C SER A 24 -3.82 -27.50 7.49
N SER A 25 -3.79 -26.21 7.82
CA SER A 25 -4.56 -25.63 8.92
C SER A 25 -6.06 -25.49 8.60
N GLY A 26 -6.45 -25.63 7.34
CA GLY A 26 -7.81 -25.37 6.86
C GLY A 26 -8.12 -23.89 6.65
N GLU A 27 -7.14 -22.98 6.75
CA GLU A 27 -7.32 -21.55 6.43
C GLU A 27 -7.67 -21.36 4.94
N TYR A 28 -7.15 -22.24 4.08
CA TYR A 28 -7.43 -22.26 2.65
C TYR A 28 -7.71 -23.69 2.16
N ALA A 29 -8.55 -23.82 1.13
CA ALA A 29 -8.89 -25.13 0.56
C ALA A 29 -7.83 -25.66 -0.43
N SER A 30 -6.95 -24.80 -0.95
CA SER A 30 -5.89 -25.19 -1.90
C SER A 30 -4.76 -24.18 -1.96
N GLU A 31 -3.58 -24.61 -2.43
CA GLU A 31 -2.44 -23.74 -2.69
C GLU A 31 -2.78 -22.67 -3.72
N SER A 32 -3.57 -23.04 -4.74
CA SER A 32 -4.03 -22.08 -5.75
C SER A 32 -4.89 -20.97 -5.16
N GLU A 33 -5.61 -21.23 -4.06
CA GLU A 33 -6.39 -20.21 -3.37
C GLU A 33 -5.50 -19.23 -2.61
N VAL A 34 -4.49 -19.74 -1.90
CA VAL A 34 -3.48 -18.92 -1.21
C VAL A 34 -2.80 -17.97 -2.21
N ILE A 35 -2.39 -18.48 -3.37
CA ILE A 35 -1.74 -17.67 -4.40
C ILE A 35 -2.70 -16.63 -4.99
N ARG A 36 -3.95 -17.02 -5.30
CA ARG A 36 -4.94 -16.05 -5.81
C ARG A 36 -5.23 -14.95 -4.80
N ASP A 37 -5.32 -15.28 -3.52
CA ASP A 37 -5.57 -14.26 -2.49
C ASP A 37 -4.39 -13.30 -2.35
N GLY A 38 -3.17 -13.83 -2.31
CA GLY A 38 -1.95 -13.01 -2.36
C GLY A 38 -1.88 -12.08 -3.56
N LEU A 39 -2.30 -12.54 -4.75
CA LEU A 39 -2.35 -11.71 -5.95
C LEU A 39 -3.41 -10.59 -5.86
N ARG A 40 -4.56 -10.85 -5.23
CA ARG A 40 -5.58 -9.80 -4.99
C ARG A 40 -5.07 -8.75 -4.00
N ALA A 41 -4.42 -9.18 -2.93
CA ALA A 41 -3.81 -8.26 -1.97
C ALA A 41 -2.74 -7.37 -2.63
N LEU A 42 -1.89 -7.96 -3.48
CA LEU A 42 -0.90 -7.21 -4.26
C LEU A 42 -1.57 -6.17 -5.17
N GLN A 43 -2.58 -6.59 -5.94
CA GLN A 43 -3.32 -5.67 -6.82
C GLN A 43 -3.99 -4.52 -6.05
N ALA A 44 -4.61 -4.82 -4.89
CA ALA A 44 -5.25 -3.80 -4.06
C ALA A 44 -4.23 -2.77 -3.55
N ARG A 45 -3.06 -3.24 -3.09
CA ARG A 45 -1.96 -2.37 -2.67
C ARG A 45 -1.46 -1.49 -3.82
N ASP A 46 -1.24 -2.07 -4.99
CA ASP A 46 -0.71 -1.33 -6.14
C ASP A 46 -1.70 -0.28 -6.63
N LYS A 47 -3.00 -0.61 -6.67
CA LYS A 47 -4.05 0.34 -7.02
C LYS A 47 -4.15 1.49 -6.02
N ALA A 48 -4.05 1.20 -4.72
CA ALA A 48 -4.07 2.22 -3.69
C ALA A 48 -2.87 3.18 -3.83
N LEU A 49 -1.68 2.63 -4.04
CA LEU A 49 -0.46 3.40 -4.28
C LEU A 49 -0.58 4.27 -5.53
N GLU A 50 -1.00 3.70 -6.66
CA GLU A 50 -1.16 4.44 -7.91
C GLU A 50 -2.18 5.58 -7.77
N THR A 51 -3.31 5.31 -7.09
CA THR A 51 -4.34 6.32 -6.84
C THR A 51 -3.75 7.48 -6.05
N TRP A 52 -3.10 7.19 -4.92
CA TRP A 52 -2.46 8.21 -4.08
C TRP A 52 -1.39 9.02 -4.83
N LEU A 53 -0.56 8.36 -5.63
CA LEU A 53 0.44 9.05 -6.46
C LEU A 53 -0.22 10.03 -7.44
N ARG A 54 -1.29 9.61 -8.11
CA ARG A 54 -1.98 10.45 -9.10
C ARG A 54 -2.78 11.58 -8.47
N THR A 55 -3.49 11.32 -7.37
CA THR A 55 -4.43 12.29 -6.78
C THR A 55 -3.77 13.25 -5.81
N GLU A 56 -2.78 12.79 -5.03
CA GLU A 56 -2.12 13.61 -4.02
C GLU A 56 -0.78 14.14 -4.53
N VAL A 57 0.13 13.23 -4.91
CA VAL A 57 1.53 13.60 -5.18
C VAL A 57 1.66 14.41 -6.46
N VAL A 58 1.09 13.94 -7.57
CA VAL A 58 1.14 14.66 -8.85
C VAL A 58 0.38 15.97 -8.76
N ALA A 59 -0.75 16.01 -8.06
CA ALA A 59 -1.50 17.25 -7.86
C ALA A 59 -0.69 18.28 -7.08
N ALA A 60 -0.11 17.90 -5.94
CA ALA A 60 0.74 18.77 -5.12
C ALA A 60 2.00 19.25 -5.88
N ALA A 61 2.65 18.35 -6.63
CA ALA A 61 3.81 18.72 -7.44
C ALA A 61 3.45 19.70 -8.56
N THR A 62 2.29 19.50 -9.21
CA THR A 62 1.78 20.40 -10.25
C THR A 62 1.46 21.77 -9.67
N GLU A 63 0.81 21.82 -8.51
CA GLU A 63 0.49 23.06 -7.81
C GLU A 63 1.75 23.82 -7.38
N LEU A 64 2.75 23.13 -6.84
CA LEU A 64 4.02 23.74 -6.44
C LEU A 64 4.83 24.23 -7.65
N THR A 65 4.78 23.50 -8.77
CA THR A 65 5.42 23.94 -10.02
C THR A 65 4.75 25.19 -10.57
N ALA A 66 3.41 25.26 -10.52
CA ALA A 66 2.64 26.42 -10.97
C ALA A 66 2.80 27.63 -10.04
N ASP A 67 2.93 27.41 -8.73
CA ASP A 67 3.12 28.44 -7.72
C ASP A 67 4.16 28.01 -6.67
N PRO A 68 5.45 28.33 -6.89
CA PRO A 68 6.52 27.98 -5.96
C PRO A 68 6.38 28.62 -4.58
N SER A 69 5.60 29.69 -4.44
CA SER A 69 5.40 30.37 -3.15
C SER A 69 4.61 29.54 -2.15
N LYS A 70 3.90 28.50 -2.61
CA LYS A 70 3.18 27.53 -1.77
C LYS A 70 4.11 26.54 -1.07
N GLY A 71 5.38 26.47 -1.49
CA GLY A 71 6.39 25.67 -0.83
C GLY A 71 6.65 26.12 0.61
N ARG A 72 7.02 25.18 1.48
CA ARG A 72 7.44 25.47 2.86
C ARG A 72 8.84 24.95 3.10
N THR A 73 9.63 25.70 3.85
CA THR A 73 10.93 25.23 4.32
C THR A 73 10.75 24.17 5.42
N PRO A 74 11.75 23.31 5.68
CA PRO A 74 11.70 22.34 6.77
C PRO A 74 11.37 22.97 8.14
N GLU A 75 11.89 24.17 8.41
CA GLU A 75 11.66 24.90 9.66
C GLU A 75 10.19 25.33 9.79
N GLN A 76 9.59 25.81 8.71
CA GLN A 76 8.17 26.19 8.67
C GLN A 76 7.26 24.98 8.87
N VAL A 77 7.62 23.82 8.29
CA VAL A 77 6.89 22.56 8.50
C VAL A 77 6.95 22.14 9.97
N LEU A 78 8.15 22.12 10.56
CA LEU A 78 8.34 21.74 11.96
C LEU A 78 7.57 22.67 12.92
N ALA A 79 7.62 23.98 12.67
CA ALA A 79 6.86 24.95 13.46
C ALA A 79 5.35 24.70 13.38
N SER A 80 4.82 24.43 12.17
CA SER A 80 3.41 24.12 11.97
C SER A 80 2.97 22.85 12.69
N LEU A 81 3.80 21.81 12.70
CA LEU A 81 3.49 20.56 13.39
C LEU A 81 3.44 20.75 14.91
N LYS A 82 4.44 21.45 15.48
CA LYS A 82 4.47 21.76 16.92
C LYS A 82 3.23 22.54 17.36
N ALA A 83 2.87 23.59 16.63
CA ALA A 83 1.67 24.39 16.89
C ALA A 83 0.37 23.57 16.73
N GLY A 84 0.37 22.52 15.90
CA GLY A 84 -0.75 21.57 15.79
C GLY A 84 -0.90 20.73 17.05
N THR A 85 0.21 20.16 17.53
CA THR A 85 0.24 19.32 18.75
C THR A 85 -0.15 20.12 20.00
N GLU A 86 0.33 21.35 20.13
CA GLU A 86 -0.03 22.24 21.25
C GLU A 86 -1.53 22.55 21.28
N ARG A 87 -2.14 22.83 20.11
CA ARG A 87 -3.58 23.04 19.99
C ARG A 87 -4.39 21.80 20.36
N GLN A 88 -3.93 20.61 19.98
CA GLN A 88 -4.59 19.36 20.37
C GLN A 88 -4.47 19.07 21.87
N MET A 89 -3.37 19.46 22.51
CA MET A 89 -3.21 19.30 23.97
C MET A 89 -4.05 20.30 24.76
N GLN A 90 -4.24 21.52 24.26
CA GLN A 90 -5.08 22.54 24.90
C GLN A 90 -6.59 22.25 24.75
N ALA A 91 -6.98 21.49 23.73
CA ALA A 91 -8.36 21.09 23.47
C ALA A 91 -8.79 19.81 24.23
N ARG A 92 -7.93 19.28 25.08
CA ARG A 92 -8.09 18.00 25.80
C ARG A 92 -8.19 18.23 27.30
#